data_AF-A0A6B0YEM6-F1
#
_entry.id   AF-A0A6B0YEM6-F1
#
_cell.length_a   1.000
_cell.length_b   1.000
_cell.length_c   1.000
_cell.angle_alpha   90.00
_cell.angle_beta   90.00
_cell.angle_gamma   90.00
#
_symmetry.space_group_name_H-M   'P 1'
#
loop_
_entity.id
_entity.type
_entity.pdbx_description
1 polymer ?
#
loop_
_entity_poly.entity_id
_entity_poly.type
_entity_poly.pdbx_seq_one_letter_code
_entity_poly.pdbx_strand_id
1 'polypeptide(L)'
;MAAVYRLNEARLDCHDPGMERQGAAFDAAQDALEAALGDMFARAGRELAGLPDDAREAKALRSLANHREGLTVFVERPRTPMDNNLAERLLRGPVVGRRLSFGSDSEAGAKLAALMYSTVATPKLNRIDVPR
;
A
#
# COMPACT_ATOMS: atom_id res chain seq x y z
N MET A 1 12.68 -1.66 8.63
CA MET A 1 11.39 -2.28 8.26
C MET A 1 10.66 -2.89 9.46
N ALA A 2 11.15 -3.96 10.10
CA ALA A 2 10.43 -4.62 11.21
C ALA A 2 10.01 -3.68 12.37
N ALA A 3 10.80 -2.65 12.67
CA ALA A 3 10.45 -1.66 13.70
C ALA A 3 9.21 -0.82 13.35
N VAL A 4 9.09 -0.34 12.10
CA VAL A 4 7.95 0.47 11.63
C VAL A 4 6.66 -0.34 11.70
N TYR A 5 6.71 -1.62 11.32
CA TYR A 5 5.56 -2.53 11.42
C TYR A 5 5.08 -2.68 12.87
N ARG A 6 6.00 -2.95 13.81
CA ARG A 6 5.66 -3.08 15.23
C ARG A 6 5.12 -1.80 15.84
N LEU A 7 5.67 -0.64 15.48
CA LEU A 7 5.18 0.66 15.97
C LEU A 7 3.77 0.95 15.44
N ASN A 8 3.51 0.61 14.18
CA ASN A 8 2.16 0.73 13.62
C ASN A 8 1.17 -0.23 14.28
N GLU A 9 1.57 -1.48 14.58
CA GLU A 9 0.72 -2.42 15.33
C GLU A 9 0.38 -1.87 16.72
N ALA A 10 1.39 -1.41 17.48
CA ALA A 10 1.16 -0.82 18.81
C ALA A 10 0.24 0.42 18.74
N ARG A 11 0.38 1.24 17.69
CA ARG A 11 -0.51 2.37 17.43
C ARG A 11 -1.94 1.93 17.13
N LEU A 12 -2.12 0.87 16.35
CA LEU A 12 -3.44 0.34 16.00
C LEU A 12 -4.13 -0.32 17.20
N ASP A 13 -3.38 -0.91 18.14
CA ASP A 13 -3.94 -1.51 19.36
C ASP A 13 -4.63 -0.48 20.27
N CYS A 14 -4.17 0.78 20.24
CA CYS A 14 -4.77 1.89 20.97
C CYS A 14 -5.70 2.78 20.13
N HIS A 15 -5.96 2.43 18.87
CA HIS A 15 -6.81 3.21 17.98
C HIS A 15 -8.30 2.89 18.20
N ASP A 16 -9.09 3.91 18.53
CA ASP A 16 -10.55 3.83 18.60
C ASP A 16 -11.20 4.55 17.40
N PRO A 17 -11.70 3.82 16.38
CA PRO A 17 -12.31 4.42 15.21
C PRO A 17 -13.63 5.18 15.48
N GLY A 18 -14.20 5.07 16.69
CA GLY A 18 -15.42 5.76 17.10
C GLY A 18 -15.19 7.11 17.77
N MET A 19 -13.94 7.46 18.11
CA MET A 19 -13.60 8.72 18.75
C MET A 19 -13.16 9.79 17.75
N GLU A 20 -13.67 11.01 17.90
CA GLU A 20 -13.22 12.19 17.12
C GLU A 20 -11.77 12.58 17.44
N ARG A 21 -11.33 12.35 18.68
CA ARG A 21 -9.95 12.54 19.13
C ARG A 21 -9.47 11.29 19.85
N GLN A 22 -8.29 10.82 19.48
CA GLN A 22 -7.68 9.65 20.08
C GLN A 22 -7.11 9.99 21.46
N GLY A 23 -6.81 8.95 22.25
CA GLY A 23 -6.21 9.11 23.57
C GLY A 23 -4.70 9.37 23.50
N ALA A 24 -4.13 9.85 24.61
CA ALA A 24 -2.70 10.16 24.70
C ALA A 24 -1.77 8.97 24.36
N ALA A 25 -2.23 7.73 24.59
CA ALA A 25 -1.48 6.53 24.21
C ALA A 25 -1.36 6.38 22.68
N PHE A 26 -2.43 6.69 21.94
CA PHE A 26 -2.40 6.70 20.49
C PHE A 26 -1.53 7.83 19.96
N ASP A 27 -1.66 9.03 20.52
CA ASP A 27 -0.85 10.17 20.09
C ASP A 27 0.65 9.89 20.28
N ALA A 28 1.04 9.32 21.43
CA ALA A 28 2.43 8.92 21.67
C ALA A 28 2.91 7.82 20.70
N ALA A 29 2.04 6.86 20.36
CA ALA A 29 2.38 5.82 19.39
C ALA A 29 2.44 6.35 17.94
N GLN A 30 1.60 7.33 17.61
CA GLN A 30 1.60 8.07 16.35
C GLN A 30 2.92 8.84 16.21
N ASP A 31 3.31 9.62 17.22
CA ASP A 31 4.58 10.37 17.22
C ASP A 31 5.79 9.45 17.06
N ALA A 32 5.80 8.30 17.77
CA ALA A 32 6.88 7.32 17.67
C ALA A 32 6.97 6.70 16.26
N LEU A 33 5.84 6.42 15.62
CA LEU A 33 5.78 5.92 14.25
C LEU A 33 6.28 6.96 13.25
N GLU A 34 5.83 8.21 13.37
CA GLU A 34 6.24 9.31 12.49
C GLU A 34 7.73 9.60 12.60
N ALA A 35 8.28 9.61 13.82
CA ALA A 35 9.71 9.72 14.06
C ALA A 35 10.49 8.58 13.39
N ALA A 36 10.07 7.33 13.58
CA ALA A 36 10.73 6.17 12.98
C ALA A 36 10.68 6.17 11.45
N LEU A 37 9.57 6.65 10.86
CA LEU A 37 9.45 6.85 9.41
C LEU A 37 10.40 7.95 8.93
N GLY A 38 10.44 9.10 9.63
CA GLY A 38 11.37 10.19 9.36
C GLY A 38 12.82 9.71 9.34
N ASP A 39 13.23 8.98 10.36
CA ASP A 39 14.57 8.40 10.47
C ASP A 39 14.88 7.42 9.34
N MET A 40 13.90 6.57 8.97
CA MET A 40 14.04 5.62 7.86
C MET A 40 14.26 6.35 6.53
N PHE A 41 13.47 7.37 6.21
CA PHE A 41 13.62 8.15 4.98
C PHE A 41 14.92 8.97 4.98
N ALA A 42 15.29 9.58 6.11
CA ALA A 42 16.54 10.31 6.23
C ALA A 42 17.75 9.38 6.04
N ARG A 43 17.70 8.17 6.62
CA ARG A 43 18.73 7.15 6.42
C ARG A 43 18.83 6.73 4.95
N ALA A 44 17.70 6.47 4.29
CA ALA A 44 17.67 6.13 2.88
C ALA A 44 18.28 7.24 1.99
N GLY A 45 18.02 8.51 2.32
CA GLY A 45 18.63 9.65 1.63
C GLY A 45 20.16 9.70 1.79
N ARG A 46 20.67 9.44 3.01
CA ARG A 46 22.12 9.35 3.26
C ARG A 46 22.77 8.18 2.52
N GLU A 47 22.13 7.02 2.52
CA GLU A 47 22.61 5.83 1.79
C GLU A 47 22.64 6.11 0.28
N LEU A 48 21.60 6.74 -0.27
CA LEU A 48 21.55 7.09 -1.69
C LEU A 48 22.65 8.07 -2.09
N ALA A 49 22.93 9.08 -1.26
CA ALA A 49 23.99 10.07 -1.54
C ALA A 49 25.40 9.46 -1.56
N GLY A 50 25.61 8.30 -0.92
CA GLY A 50 26.88 7.59 -0.91
C GLY A 50 27.04 6.54 -2.02
N LEU A 51 26.03 6.35 -2.86
CA LEU A 51 26.03 5.33 -3.91
C LEU A 51 26.32 5.93 -5.30
N PRO A 52 26.99 5.17 -6.19
CA PRO A 52 27.01 5.48 -7.61
C PRO A 52 25.60 5.52 -8.22
N ASP A 53 25.39 6.37 -9.23
CA ASP A 53 24.08 6.56 -9.84
C ASP A 53 23.49 5.28 -10.47
N ASP A 54 24.35 4.43 -11.03
CA ASP A 54 24.02 3.18 -11.70
C ASP A 54 23.89 1.98 -10.73
N ALA A 55 24.15 2.18 -9.44
CA ALA A 55 23.99 1.14 -8.44
C ALA A 55 22.54 0.63 -8.42
N ARG A 56 22.37 -0.70 -8.38
CA ARG A 56 21.06 -1.33 -8.36
C ARG A 56 20.24 -0.92 -7.14
N GLU A 57 20.91 -0.74 -6.01
CA GLU A 57 20.37 -0.29 -4.72
C GLU A 57 19.85 1.15 -4.81
N ALA A 58 20.54 2.01 -5.57
CA ALA A 58 20.15 3.41 -5.75
C ALA A 58 18.77 3.53 -6.42
N LYS A 59 18.40 2.59 -7.30
CA LYS A 59 17.05 2.55 -7.89
C LYS A 59 15.96 2.37 -6.83
N ALA A 60 16.16 1.46 -5.87
CA ALA A 60 15.18 1.21 -4.82
C ALA A 60 15.06 2.42 -3.87
N LEU A 61 16.20 3.03 -3.48
CA LEU A 61 16.21 4.20 -2.61
C LEU A 61 15.60 5.44 -3.27
N ARG A 62 15.85 5.66 -4.58
CA ARG A 62 15.16 6.71 -5.35
C ARG A 62 13.65 6.47 -5.41
N SER A 63 13.23 5.22 -5.65
CA SER A 63 11.80 4.87 -5.64
C SER A 63 11.17 5.14 -4.27
N LEU A 64 11.85 4.77 -3.19
CA LEU A 64 11.41 5.06 -1.82
C LEU A 64 11.25 6.56 -1.57
N ALA A 65 12.20 7.38 -2.02
CA ALA A 65 12.12 8.84 -1.91
C ALA A 65 10.96 9.44 -2.74
N ASN A 66 10.81 9.00 -3.98
CA ASN A 66 9.80 9.51 -4.91
C ASN A 66 8.36 9.16 -4.49
N HIS A 67 8.17 8.05 -3.77
CA HIS A 67 6.84 7.56 -3.38
C HIS A 67 6.55 7.74 -1.89
N ARG A 68 7.29 8.60 -1.19
CA ARG A 68 7.12 8.84 0.25
C ARG A 68 5.66 9.07 0.64
N GLU A 69 4.97 9.97 -0.06
CA GLU A 69 3.56 10.31 0.21
C GLU A 69 2.64 9.08 0.14
N GLY A 70 2.77 8.28 -0.92
CA GLY A 70 1.97 7.05 -1.08
C GLY A 70 2.30 5.97 -0.06
N LEU A 71 3.56 5.88 0.36
CA LEU A 71 4.03 4.89 1.34
C LEU A 71 3.63 5.23 2.78
N THR A 72 3.21 6.46 3.07
CA THR A 72 2.82 6.90 4.42
C THR A 72 1.32 7.14 4.59
N VAL A 73 0.48 6.81 3.60
CA VAL A 73 -0.98 7.04 3.67
C VAL A 73 -1.64 6.42 4.91
N PHE A 74 -1.14 5.27 5.38
CA PHE A 74 -1.66 4.58 6.57
C PHE A 74 -1.47 5.37 7.88
N VAL A 75 -0.54 6.33 7.91
CA VAL A 75 -0.27 7.19 9.06
C VAL A 75 -1.47 8.10 9.29
N GLU A 76 -1.93 8.77 8.23
CA GLU A 76 -3.12 9.64 8.24
C GLU A 76 -4.43 8.86 8.24
N ARG A 77 -4.43 7.66 7.63
CA ARG A 77 -5.59 6.79 7.49
C ARG A 77 -5.32 5.44 8.15
N PRO A 78 -5.55 5.29 9.48
CA PRO A 78 -5.25 4.05 10.20
C PRO A 78 -5.94 2.80 9.65
N ARG A 79 -7.06 2.96 8.94
CA ARG A 79 -7.78 1.85 8.28
C ARG A 79 -7.10 1.33 7.01
N THR A 80 -6.17 2.08 6.43
CA THR A 80 -5.43 1.68 5.25
C THR A 80 -4.27 0.78 5.67
N PRO A 81 -4.14 -0.45 5.12
CA PRO A 81 -2.99 -1.30 5.39
C PRO A 81 -1.67 -0.65 4.94
N MET A 82 -0.56 -0.99 5.59
CA MET A 82 0.77 -0.50 5.20
C MET A 82 1.28 -1.06 3.87
N ASP A 83 0.73 -2.19 3.45
CA ASP A 83 1.09 -2.87 2.22
C ASP A 83 -0.07 -2.89 1.21
N ASN A 84 0.26 -3.17 -0.04
CA ASN A 84 -0.72 -3.28 -1.12
C ASN A 84 -1.14 -4.74 -1.38
N ASN A 85 -0.88 -5.66 -0.44
CA ASN A 85 -1.02 -7.10 -0.69
C ASN A 85 -2.46 -7.49 -1.05
N LEU A 86 -3.45 -6.79 -0.47
CA LEU A 86 -4.86 -7.01 -0.79
C LEU A 86 -5.14 -6.71 -2.27
N ALA A 87 -4.72 -5.55 -2.77
CA ALA A 87 -4.98 -5.19 -4.17
C ALA A 87 -4.21 -6.09 -5.14
N GLU A 88 -2.94 -6.41 -4.84
CA GLU A 88 -2.14 -7.33 -5.66
C GLU A 88 -2.79 -8.71 -5.76
N ARG A 89 -3.30 -9.23 -4.64
CA ARG A 89 -4.03 -10.50 -4.61
C ARG A 89 -5.31 -10.44 -5.45
N LEU A 90 -6.05 -9.35 -5.40
CA LEU A 90 -7.26 -9.14 -6.20
C LEU A 90 -6.94 -9.01 -7.70
N LEU A 91 -5.83 -8.37 -8.07
CA LEU A 91 -5.39 -8.19 -9.45
C LEU A 91 -4.83 -9.46 -10.09
N ARG A 92 -4.42 -10.45 -9.29
CA ARG A 92 -3.84 -11.70 -9.80
C ARG A 92 -4.78 -12.44 -10.77
N GLY A 93 -6.07 -12.51 -10.46
CA GLY A 93 -7.08 -13.14 -11.33
C GLY A 93 -7.15 -12.47 -12.71
N PRO A 94 -7.41 -11.15 -12.76
CA PRO A 94 -7.37 -10.37 -14.00
C PRO A 94 -6.07 -10.50 -14.80
N VAL A 95 -4.90 -10.46 -14.14
CA VAL A 95 -3.59 -10.60 -14.80
C VAL A 95 -3.44 -11.97 -15.46
N VAL A 96 -3.82 -13.04 -14.76
CA VAL A 96 -3.81 -14.39 -15.32
C VAL A 96 -4.81 -14.50 -16.48
N GLY A 97 -6.01 -13.96 -16.32
CA GLY A 97 -7.02 -13.96 -17.37
C GLY A 97 -6.58 -13.23 -18.64
N ARG A 98 -5.98 -12.04 -18.53
CA ARG A 98 -5.38 -11.31 -19.66
C ARG A 98 -4.32 -12.14 -20.38
N ARG A 99 -3.48 -12.86 -19.62
CA ARG A 99 -2.45 -13.72 -20.21
C ARG A 99 -3.07 -14.90 -20.97
N LEU A 100 -4.13 -15.51 -20.45
CA LEU A 100 -4.79 -16.67 -21.07
C LEU A 100 -5.61 -16.30 -22.31
N SER A 101 -6.23 -15.12 -22.32
CA SER A 101 -7.02 -14.64 -23.46
C SER A 101 -6.20 -13.92 -24.52
N PHE A 102 -4.88 -13.80 -24.34
CA PHE A 102 -3.99 -12.90 -25.09
C PHE A 102 -4.36 -11.42 -25.03
N GLY A 103 -5.34 -11.04 -24.19
CA GLY A 103 -5.72 -9.66 -23.92
C GLY A 103 -6.21 -8.88 -25.14
N SER A 104 -6.18 -7.55 -25.01
CA SER A 104 -6.40 -6.61 -26.10
C SER A 104 -5.38 -5.48 -25.97
N ASP A 105 -4.82 -5.04 -27.10
CA ASP A 105 -3.93 -3.88 -27.16
C ASP A 105 -4.69 -2.56 -27.42
N SER A 106 -6.02 -2.61 -27.41
CA SER A 106 -6.87 -1.42 -27.54
C SER A 106 -7.29 -0.90 -26.16
N GLU A 107 -7.38 0.43 -26.02
CA GLU A 107 -7.91 1.06 -24.81
C GLU A 107 -9.36 0.62 -24.53
N ALA A 108 -10.18 0.47 -25.58
CA ALA A 108 -11.54 -0.02 -25.47
C ALA A 108 -11.60 -1.44 -24.90
N GLY A 109 -10.71 -2.34 -25.35
CA GLY A 109 -10.61 -3.70 -24.83
C GLY A 109 -10.12 -3.74 -23.37
N ALA A 110 -9.17 -2.89 -23.00
CA ALA A 110 -8.73 -2.75 -21.61
C ALA A 110 -9.87 -2.24 -20.69
N LYS A 111 -10.64 -1.24 -21.15
CA LYS A 111 -11.82 -0.72 -20.45
C LYS A 111 -12.91 -1.79 -20.28
N LEU A 112 -13.19 -2.56 -21.33
CA LEU A 112 -14.15 -3.66 -21.28
C LEU A 112 -13.70 -4.73 -20.27
N ALA A 113 -12.43 -5.12 -20.30
CA ALA A 113 -11.89 -6.09 -19.34
C ALA A 113 -11.99 -5.56 -17.90
N ALA A 114 -11.64 -4.29 -17.67
CA ALA A 114 -11.77 -3.66 -16.36
C ALA A 114 -13.22 -3.66 -15.86
N LEU A 115 -14.18 -3.36 -16.73
CA LEU A 115 -15.61 -3.43 -16.41
C LEU A 115 -16.02 -4.85 -16.00
N MET A 116 -15.69 -5.85 -16.83
CA MET A 116 -16.05 -7.26 -16.61
C MET A 116 -15.46 -7.82 -15.31
N TYR A 117 -14.18 -7.55 -15.03
CA TYR A 117 -13.58 -7.99 -13.78
C TYR A 117 -14.16 -7.26 -12.57
N SER A 118 -14.49 -5.97 -12.69
CA SER A 118 -15.05 -5.19 -11.59
C SER A 118 -16.48 -5.59 -11.27
N THR A 119 -17.32 -5.85 -12.28
CA THR A 119 -18.72 -6.27 -12.09
C THR A 119 -18.82 -7.63 -11.42
N VAL A 120 -17.88 -8.55 -11.67
CA VAL A 120 -17.81 -9.85 -10.97
C VAL A 120 -17.15 -9.73 -9.60
N ALA A 121 -16.11 -8.92 -9.45
CA ALA A 121 -15.37 -8.79 -8.19
C ALA A 121 -16.19 -8.09 -7.09
N THR A 122 -16.97 -7.08 -7.45
CA THR A 122 -17.76 -6.27 -6.49
C THR A 122 -18.76 -7.11 -5.67
N PRO A 123 -19.68 -7.90 -6.26
CA PRO A 123 -20.58 -8.75 -5.49
C PRO A 123 -19.83 -9.80 -4.67
N LYS A 124 -18.76 -10.38 -5.20
CA LYS A 124 -17.91 -11.34 -4.47
C LYS A 124 -17.29 -10.74 -3.22
N LEU A 125 -16.80 -9.50 -3.28
CA LEU A 125 -16.27 -8.76 -2.12
C LEU A 125 -17.35 -8.47 -1.08
N ASN A 126 -18.60 -8.28 -1.51
CA ASN A 126 -19.76 -8.05 -0.65
C ASN A 126 -20.45 -9.35 -0.20
N ARG A 127 -19.85 -10.52 -0.44
CA ARG A 127 -20.42 -11.84 -0.09
C ARG A 127 -21.78 -12.11 -0.73
N ILE A 128 -22.05 -11.49 -1.87
CA ILE A 128 -23.21 -11.78 -2.71
C ILE A 128 -22.82 -12.92 -3.63
N ASP A 129 -23.65 -13.97 -3.67
CA ASP A 129 -23.41 -15.09 -4.56
C ASP A 129 -23.49 -14.64 -6.01
N VAL A 130 -22.45 -14.95 -6.78
CA VAL A 130 -22.41 -14.68 -8.21
C VAL A 130 -22.67 -16.02 -8.89
N PRO A 131 -23.80 -16.18 -9.60
CA PRO A 131 -24.10 -17.44 -10.28
C PRO A 131 -22.91 -17.83 -11.17
N ARG A 132 -22.46 -19.08 -11.03
CA ARG A 132 -21.39 -19.65 -11.87
C ARG A 132 -21.90 -20.02 -13.25
#